data_AF-A0A5P1F056-F1
#
_entry.id   AF-A0A5P1F056-F1
#
_cell.length_a   1.000
_cell.length_b   1.000
_cell.length_c   1.000
_cell.angle_alpha   90.00
_cell.angle_beta   90.00
_cell.angle_gamma   90.00
#
_symmetry.space_group_name_H-M   'P 1'
#
loop_
_entity.id
_entity.type
_entity.pdbx_description
1 polymer ?
#
loop_
_entity_poly.entity_id
_entity_poly.type
_entity_poly.pdbx_seq_one_letter_code
_entity_poly.pdbx_strand_id
1 'polypeptide(L)'
;MKGTPVAVPSFLQDLPTLYLQGGSIIPVGLPVHHVGEMNLTDDLSLFVALDDNGKAEGVLFEDDGDGYGYVHGAFLLTYYTAELQSSIITVKVSKTEGSWKRPKRFLHVHVILGGGAMINGKGIDGEEIQTTMPSNSEVSNLILASENQYRVHLERARPIPDVDRLPGQKGIELSKTPVDLKSGDWALKWCLGLGAELSLMTYLPSGGIFNSRERTNHFY
;
A
#
# COMPACT_ATOMS: atom_id res chain seq x y z
N MET A 1 -17.34 -2.41 15.98
CA MET A 1 -18.22 -2.98 14.94
C MET A 1 -17.50 -4.18 14.34
N LYS A 2 -18.18 -5.32 14.15
CA LYS A 2 -17.58 -6.51 13.53
C LYS A 2 -17.59 -6.32 12.02
N GLY A 3 -16.42 -6.31 11.39
CA GLY A 3 -16.31 -6.25 9.93
C GLY A 3 -16.90 -7.51 9.29
N THR A 4 -17.63 -7.33 8.19
CA THR A 4 -18.16 -8.43 7.38
C THR A 4 -16.99 -9.07 6.62
N PRO A 5 -16.79 -10.39 6.66
CA PRO A 5 -15.77 -11.04 5.86
C PRO A 5 -16.10 -10.86 4.37
N VAL A 6 -15.19 -10.27 3.60
CA VAL A 6 -15.26 -10.23 2.14
C VAL A 6 -14.47 -11.44 1.61
N ALA A 7 -15.15 -12.38 0.96
CA ALA A 7 -14.50 -13.51 0.33
C ALA A 7 -13.72 -13.02 -0.90
N VAL A 8 -12.40 -13.17 -0.90
CA VAL A 8 -11.55 -12.80 -2.03
C VAL A 8 -11.45 -14.00 -2.99
N PRO A 9 -11.69 -13.83 -4.30
CA PRO A 9 -11.46 -14.88 -5.29
C PRO A 9 -10.00 -15.34 -5.28
N SER A 10 -9.78 -16.65 -5.19
CA SER A 10 -8.47 -17.29 -4.93
C SER A 10 -7.53 -17.37 -6.14
N PHE A 11 -7.57 -16.40 -7.07
CA PHE A 11 -6.90 -16.55 -8.37
C PHE A 11 -5.47 -16.00 -8.43
N LEU A 12 -4.98 -15.33 -7.38
CA LEU A 12 -3.56 -15.05 -7.19
C LEU A 12 -3.13 -15.63 -5.85
N GLN A 13 -2.49 -16.79 -5.90
CA GLN A 13 -2.11 -17.53 -4.70
C GLN A 13 -0.78 -17.05 -4.10
N ASP A 14 -0.12 -16.08 -4.74
CA ASP A 14 1.27 -15.74 -4.46
C ASP A 14 1.44 -14.51 -3.55
N LEU A 15 0.46 -13.59 -3.49
CA LEU A 15 0.52 -12.38 -2.65
C LEU A 15 -0.81 -12.12 -1.91
N PRO A 16 -0.77 -11.67 -0.64
CA PRO A 16 -1.97 -11.35 0.11
C PRO A 16 -2.71 -10.13 -0.46
N THR A 17 -4.03 -10.11 -0.29
CA THR A 17 -4.84 -8.94 -0.62
C THR A 17 -4.60 -7.83 0.39
N LEU A 18 -4.22 -6.66 -0.11
CA LEU A 18 -4.03 -5.45 0.69
C LEU A 18 -5.29 -4.57 0.62
N TYR A 19 -5.67 -4.03 1.78
CA TYR A 19 -6.78 -3.09 1.92
C TYR A 19 -6.26 -1.79 2.49
N LEU A 20 -6.80 -0.67 1.97
CA LEU A 20 -6.53 0.65 2.52
C LEU A 20 -7.58 0.99 3.58
N GLN A 21 -7.13 1.41 4.75
CA GLN A 21 -8.01 1.83 5.84
C GLN A 21 -8.70 3.16 5.48
N GLY A 22 -10.01 3.25 5.64
CA GLY A 22 -10.73 4.53 5.54
C GLY A 22 -10.20 5.54 6.56
N GLY A 23 -10.08 6.80 6.16
CA GLY A 23 -9.46 7.86 6.95
C GLY A 23 -7.97 8.09 6.67
N SER A 24 -7.38 7.42 5.68
CA SER A 24 -5.94 7.48 5.42
C SER A 24 -5.59 8.16 4.11
N ILE A 25 -4.46 8.87 4.13
CA ILE A 25 -3.77 9.38 2.94
C ILE A 25 -2.40 8.72 2.88
N ILE A 26 -2.08 8.07 1.76
CA ILE A 26 -0.76 7.49 1.50
C ILE A 26 -0.03 8.33 0.44
N PRO A 27 1.06 9.01 0.80
CA PRO A 27 1.99 9.62 -0.15
C PRO A 27 2.81 8.56 -0.88
N VAL A 28 2.91 8.66 -2.21
CA VAL A 28 3.63 7.72 -3.07
C VAL A 28 4.41 8.51 -4.12
N GLY A 29 5.72 8.31 -4.17
CA GLY A 29 6.60 8.86 -5.20
C GLY A 29 6.56 8.07 -6.51
N LEU A 30 7.30 8.52 -7.51
CA LEU A 30 7.47 7.76 -8.75
C LEU A 30 8.19 6.43 -8.49
N PRO A 31 7.90 5.37 -9.27
CA PRO A 31 8.69 4.15 -9.23
C PRO A 31 10.15 4.46 -9.63
N VAL A 32 11.08 4.09 -8.77
CA VAL A 32 12.53 4.23 -8.97
C VAL A 32 13.24 2.89 -8.73
N HIS A 33 14.42 2.70 -9.30
CA HIS A 33 15.19 1.48 -9.07
C HIS A 33 15.91 1.52 -7.72
N HIS A 34 16.33 2.71 -7.29
CA HIS A 34 16.90 2.94 -5.97
C HIS A 34 16.58 4.36 -5.48
N VAL A 35 16.60 4.55 -4.17
CA VAL A 35 16.20 5.83 -3.54
C VAL A 35 17.01 7.04 -4.03
N GLY A 36 18.27 6.88 -4.42
CA GLY A 36 19.12 7.96 -4.93
C GLY A 36 18.75 8.48 -6.33
N GLU A 37 17.81 7.86 -7.04
CA GLU A 37 17.27 8.38 -8.31
C GLU A 37 16.20 9.45 -8.09
N MET A 38 15.57 9.47 -6.90
CA MET A 38 14.46 10.36 -6.61
C MET A 38 14.94 11.80 -6.54
N ASN A 39 14.31 12.68 -7.31
CA ASN A 39 14.47 14.11 -7.16
C ASN A 39 13.36 14.65 -6.28
N LEU A 40 13.69 15.60 -5.39
CA LEU A 40 12.69 16.25 -4.54
C LEU A 40 11.57 16.94 -5.34
N THR A 41 11.86 17.33 -6.58
CA THR A 41 10.91 17.97 -7.49
C THR A 41 10.08 16.99 -8.32
N ASP A 42 10.30 15.68 -8.18
CA ASP A 42 9.48 14.68 -8.84
C ASP A 42 8.02 14.79 -8.37
N ASP A 43 7.11 14.46 -9.26
CA ASP A 43 5.67 14.45 -8.96
C ASP A 43 5.38 13.49 -7.80
N LEU A 44 4.51 13.94 -6.89
CA LEU A 44 4.04 13.16 -5.75
C LEU A 44 2.58 12.75 -5.98
N SER A 45 2.23 11.53 -5.61
CA SER A 45 0.85 11.04 -5.61
C SER A 45 0.33 10.89 -4.18
N LEU A 46 -0.92 11.27 -3.93
CA LEU A 46 -1.65 11.00 -2.69
C LEU A 46 -2.80 10.05 -2.98
N PHE A 47 -2.76 8.85 -2.42
CA PHE A 47 -3.91 7.95 -2.41
C PHE A 47 -4.76 8.25 -1.19
N VAL A 48 -5.99 8.70 -1.41
CA VAL A 48 -6.90 9.19 -0.38
C VAL A 48 -8.06 8.21 -0.23
N ALA A 49 -8.20 7.60 0.96
CA ALA A 49 -9.38 6.85 1.35
C ALA A 49 -10.13 7.61 2.43
N LEU A 50 -11.28 8.19 2.08
CA LEU A 50 -12.13 8.88 3.05
C LEU A 50 -12.75 7.88 4.04
N ASP A 51 -12.90 8.29 5.29
CA ASP A 51 -13.66 7.56 6.30
C ASP A 51 -15.19 7.81 6.17
N ASP A 52 -15.96 7.22 7.08
CA ASP A 52 -17.42 7.40 7.13
C ASP A 52 -17.86 8.85 7.38
N ASN A 53 -16.96 9.70 7.89
CA ASN A 53 -17.19 11.13 8.10
C ASN A 53 -16.72 11.99 6.92
N GLY A 54 -16.23 11.36 5.83
CA GLY A 54 -15.71 12.06 4.66
C GLY A 54 -14.33 12.68 4.89
N LYS A 55 -13.53 12.17 5.84
CA LYS A 55 -12.22 12.72 6.22
C LYS A 55 -11.11 11.73 5.94
N ALA A 56 -9.91 12.24 5.68
CA ALA A 56 -8.69 11.43 5.66
C ALA A 56 -7.47 12.25 6.05
N GLU A 57 -6.48 11.61 6.65
CA GLU A 57 -5.23 12.22 7.07
C GLU A 57 -4.02 11.37 6.69
N GLY A 58 -2.90 12.03 6.43
CA GLY A 58 -1.63 11.35 6.19
C GLY A 58 -0.46 12.30 6.38
N VAL A 59 0.72 11.72 6.52
CA VAL A 59 1.94 12.48 6.77
C VAL A 59 3.04 12.04 5.81
N LEU A 60 3.79 13.01 5.28
CA LEU A 60 5.01 12.79 4.52
C LEU A 60 6.18 13.37 5.31
N PHE A 61 7.23 12.57 5.51
CA PHE A 61 8.51 13.01 6.05
C PHE A 61 9.54 13.06 4.92
N GLU A 62 10.28 14.16 4.82
CA GLU A 62 11.37 14.35 3.86
C GLU A 62 12.58 14.98 4.56
N ASP A 63 13.78 14.51 4.29
CA ASP A 63 15.04 15.11 4.71
C ASP A 63 16.10 14.94 3.59
N ASP A 64 17.38 15.11 3.93
CA ASP A 64 18.49 14.96 2.98
C ASP A 64 18.72 13.50 2.55
N GLY A 65 18.11 12.52 3.25
CA GLY A 65 18.31 11.09 3.02
C GLY A 65 19.68 10.55 3.45
N ASP A 66 20.64 11.43 3.78
CA ASP A 66 21.97 11.08 4.30
C ASP A 66 22.37 12.00 5.47
N GLY A 67 23.07 11.44 6.45
CA GLY A 67 23.50 12.14 7.65
C GLY A 67 22.42 12.30 8.75
N TYR A 68 22.66 13.26 9.65
CA TYR A 68 21.88 13.43 10.89
C TYR A 68 21.21 14.81 11.00
N GLY A 69 21.02 15.52 9.87
CA GLY A 69 20.44 16.86 9.86
C GLY A 69 19.06 16.93 10.51
N TYR A 70 18.26 15.86 10.40
CA TYR A 70 16.93 15.75 11.01
C TYR A 70 16.94 15.94 12.53
N VAL A 71 18.01 15.53 13.23
CA VAL A 71 18.17 15.71 14.68
C VAL A 71 18.19 17.19 15.07
N HIS A 72 18.65 18.05 14.16
CA HIS A 72 18.72 19.49 14.33
C HIS A 72 17.59 20.23 13.61
N GLY A 73 16.54 19.52 13.18
CA GLY A 73 15.36 20.09 12.55
C GLY A 73 15.42 20.22 11.02
N ALA A 74 16.50 19.76 10.37
CA ALA A 74 16.63 19.79 8.92
C ALA A 74 15.84 18.65 8.25
N PHE A 75 14.53 18.69 8.43
CA PHE A 75 13.53 17.82 7.80
C PHE A 75 12.28 18.63 7.44
N LEU A 76 11.36 18.01 6.71
CA LEU A 76 10.03 18.51 6.39
C LEU A 76 9.01 17.43 6.75
N LEU A 77 8.17 17.69 7.74
CA LEU A 77 6.94 16.92 7.96
C LEU A 77 5.78 17.67 7.33
N THR A 78 5.07 17.05 6.39
CA THR A 78 3.86 17.59 5.78
C THR A 78 2.65 16.78 6.22
N TYR A 79 1.72 17.43 6.91
CA TYR A 79 0.45 16.82 7.31
C TYR A 79 -0.60 17.16 6.26
N TYR A 80 -1.03 16.17 5.51
CA TYR A 80 -2.11 16.28 4.53
C TYR A 80 -3.44 15.92 5.19
N THR A 81 -4.48 16.67 4.82
CA THR A 81 -5.87 16.39 5.21
C THR A 81 -6.75 16.44 3.97
N ALA A 82 -7.71 15.54 3.88
CA ALA A 82 -8.79 15.57 2.92
C ALA A 82 -10.12 15.64 3.65
N GLU A 83 -11.04 16.47 3.16
CA GLU A 83 -12.40 16.57 3.69
C GLU A 83 -13.40 16.69 2.54
N LEU A 84 -14.45 15.87 2.60
CA LEU A 84 -15.62 15.94 1.72
C LEU A 84 -16.66 16.87 2.35
N GLN A 85 -16.98 17.95 1.65
CA GLN A 85 -18.06 18.86 2.00
C GLN A 85 -19.04 18.96 0.84
N SER A 86 -20.29 18.56 1.08
CA SER A 86 -21.32 18.39 0.04
C SER A 86 -20.86 17.42 -1.07
N SER A 87 -20.29 17.93 -2.15
CA SER A 87 -19.79 17.16 -3.29
C SER A 87 -18.35 17.54 -3.66
N ILE A 88 -17.67 18.34 -2.84
CA ILE A 88 -16.30 18.80 -3.09
C ILE A 88 -15.40 18.14 -2.07
N ILE A 89 -14.36 17.48 -2.57
CA ILE A 89 -13.28 16.91 -1.77
C ILE A 89 -12.13 17.89 -1.85
N THR A 90 -11.76 18.45 -0.71
CA THR A 90 -10.66 19.39 -0.58
C THR A 90 -9.48 18.70 0.08
N VAL A 91 -8.35 18.65 -0.62
CA VAL A 91 -7.06 18.18 -0.09
C VAL A 91 -6.15 19.37 0.14
N LYS A 92 -5.57 19.45 1.33
CA LYS A 92 -4.69 20.56 1.72
C LYS A 92 -3.64 20.13 2.75
N VAL A 93 -2.64 20.98 2.92
CA VAL A 93 -1.68 20.86 4.03
C VAL A 93 -2.27 21.54 5.27
N SER A 94 -2.45 20.79 6.35
CA SER A 94 -2.95 21.33 7.62
C SER A 94 -1.84 21.87 8.52
N LYS A 95 -0.66 21.26 8.45
CA LYS A 95 0.51 21.61 9.26
C LYS A 95 1.79 21.25 8.52
N THR A 96 2.85 22.01 8.80
CA THR A 96 4.21 21.69 8.39
C THR A 96 5.15 21.82 9.58
N GLU A 97 6.13 20.91 9.71
CA GLU A 97 7.19 20.99 10.73
C GLU A 97 8.57 20.79 10.12
N GLY A 98 9.59 21.26 10.85
CA GLY A 98 10.98 21.25 10.42
C GLY A 98 11.36 22.48 9.58
N SER A 99 12.65 22.61 9.29
CA SER A 99 13.22 23.76 8.57
C SER A 99 13.55 23.47 7.11
N TRP A 100 13.35 22.23 6.65
CA TRP A 100 13.62 21.87 5.27
C TRP A 100 12.61 22.51 4.33
N LYS A 101 13.09 23.00 3.19
CA LYS A 101 12.27 23.77 2.25
C LYS A 101 11.39 22.83 1.43
N ARG A 102 10.08 23.07 1.41
CA ARG A 102 9.14 22.36 0.54
C ARG A 102 9.56 22.48 -0.94
N PRO A 103 9.72 21.36 -1.67
CA PRO A 103 9.97 21.39 -3.10
C PRO A 103 8.71 21.85 -3.86
N LYS A 104 8.91 22.51 -5.00
CA LYS A 104 7.81 22.86 -5.90
C LYS A 104 7.64 21.74 -6.93
N ARG A 105 6.60 20.93 -6.76
CA ARG A 105 6.28 19.76 -7.60
C ARG A 105 4.77 19.66 -7.84
N PHE A 106 4.36 18.87 -8.83
CA PHE A 106 2.95 18.54 -8.95
C PHE A 106 2.53 17.51 -7.91
N LEU A 107 1.28 17.62 -7.50
CA LEU A 107 0.61 16.70 -6.58
C LEU A 107 -0.58 16.10 -7.31
N HIS A 108 -0.54 14.78 -7.54
CA HIS A 108 -1.66 14.01 -8.07
C HIS A 108 -2.45 13.43 -6.90
N VAL A 109 -3.76 13.67 -6.88
CA VAL A 109 -4.65 13.17 -5.83
C VAL A 109 -5.51 12.07 -6.43
N HIS A 110 -5.43 10.87 -5.86
CA HIS A 110 -6.24 9.71 -6.23
C HIS A 110 -7.19 9.38 -5.10
N VAL A 111 -8.47 9.78 -5.22
CA VAL A 111 -9.48 9.44 -4.21
C VAL A 111 -10.09 8.09 -4.55
N ILE A 112 -9.99 7.14 -3.62
CA ILE A 112 -10.46 5.77 -3.77
C ILE A 112 -11.95 5.70 -3.44
N LEU A 113 -12.73 5.14 -4.37
CA LEU A 113 -14.19 5.02 -4.26
C LEU A 113 -14.65 3.61 -3.87
N GLY A 114 -13.74 2.62 -3.85
CA GLY A 114 -14.03 1.21 -3.63
C GLY A 114 -13.88 0.37 -4.90
N GLY A 115 -13.72 -0.95 -4.77
CA GLY A 115 -13.56 -1.88 -5.91
C GLY A 115 -12.39 -1.57 -6.85
N GLY A 116 -11.39 -0.79 -6.40
CA GLY A 116 -10.29 -0.29 -7.21
C GLY A 116 -10.59 0.98 -8.02
N ALA A 117 -11.83 1.48 -7.99
CA ALA A 117 -12.21 2.71 -8.67
C ALA A 117 -11.63 3.95 -7.97
N MET A 118 -11.26 4.95 -8.78
CA MET A 118 -10.64 6.17 -8.30
C MET A 118 -11.12 7.37 -9.11
N ILE A 119 -11.12 8.54 -8.48
CA ILE A 119 -11.18 9.84 -9.17
C ILE A 119 -9.88 10.59 -8.95
N ASN A 120 -9.52 11.44 -9.91
CA ASN A 120 -8.24 12.12 -9.92
C ASN A 120 -8.40 13.63 -9.74
N GLY A 121 -7.46 14.23 -9.01
CA GLY A 121 -7.22 15.66 -8.94
C GLY A 121 -5.75 15.94 -9.22
N LYS A 122 -5.43 17.16 -9.65
CA LYS A 122 -4.04 17.58 -9.85
C LYS A 122 -3.86 19.02 -9.40
N GLY A 123 -2.76 19.30 -8.72
CA GLY A 123 -2.39 20.65 -8.29
C GLY A 123 -0.90 20.74 -7.97
N ILE A 124 -0.54 21.74 -7.17
CA ILE A 124 0.84 21.96 -6.71
C ILE A 124 0.93 21.58 -5.23
N ASP A 125 2.00 20.88 -4.86
CA ASP A 125 2.25 20.50 -3.46
C ASP A 125 2.32 21.75 -2.55
N GLY A 126 1.56 21.72 -1.46
CA GLY A 126 1.41 22.84 -0.52
C GLY A 126 0.20 23.74 -0.79
N GLU A 127 -0.44 23.66 -1.97
CA GLU A 127 -1.66 24.40 -2.29
C GLU A 127 -2.93 23.58 -1.98
N GLU A 128 -4.08 24.24 -1.97
CA GLU A 128 -5.37 23.58 -1.85
C GLU A 128 -5.79 22.97 -3.20
N ILE A 129 -6.14 21.68 -3.20
CA ILE A 129 -6.56 20.94 -4.39
C ILE A 129 -7.98 20.47 -4.16
N GLN A 130 -8.87 20.79 -5.11
CA GLN A 130 -10.26 20.36 -5.05
C GLN A 130 -10.57 19.37 -6.17
N THR A 131 -11.34 18.34 -5.84
CA THR A 131 -11.95 17.43 -6.80
C THR A 131 -13.42 17.21 -6.45
N THR A 132 -14.23 16.86 -7.44
CA THR A 132 -15.68 16.71 -7.25
C THR A 132 -16.01 15.24 -7.04
N MET A 133 -16.73 14.94 -5.96
CA MET A 133 -17.33 13.63 -5.73
C MET A 133 -18.43 13.38 -6.77
N PRO A 134 -18.34 12.32 -7.59
CA PRO A 134 -19.38 11.99 -8.57
C PRO A 134 -20.70 11.61 -7.89
N SER A 135 -21.77 11.58 -8.68
CA SER A 135 -23.06 11.05 -8.23
C SER A 135 -22.96 9.56 -7.87
N ASN A 136 -23.87 9.06 -7.02
CA ASN A 136 -23.89 7.64 -6.62
C ASN A 136 -23.98 6.68 -7.83
N SER A 137 -24.70 7.07 -8.89
CA SER A 137 -24.79 6.27 -10.13
C SER A 137 -23.46 6.22 -10.88
N GLU A 138 -22.73 7.33 -10.93
CA GLU A 138 -21.41 7.38 -11.57
C GLU A 138 -20.39 6.58 -10.78
N VAL A 139 -20.39 6.71 -9.45
CA VAL A 139 -19.54 5.90 -8.55
C VAL A 139 -19.80 4.40 -8.78
N SER A 140 -21.06 3.98 -8.82
CA SER A 140 -21.42 2.57 -9.09
C SER A 140 -20.88 2.08 -10.44
N ASN A 141 -20.99 2.91 -11.49
CA ASN A 141 -20.45 2.58 -12.81
C ASN A 141 -18.92 2.48 -12.82
N LEU A 142 -18.22 3.38 -12.09
CA LEU A 142 -16.77 3.35 -11.97
C LEU A 142 -16.28 2.10 -11.24
N ILE A 143 -16.96 1.69 -10.16
CA ILE A 143 -16.67 0.45 -9.43
C ILE A 143 -16.83 -0.75 -10.35
N LEU A 144 -17.97 -0.87 -11.04
CA LEU A 144 -18.23 -1.97 -11.97
C LEU A 144 -17.19 -2.03 -13.10
N ALA A 145 -16.77 -0.88 -13.62
CA ALA A 145 -15.73 -0.81 -14.64
C ALA A 145 -14.37 -1.28 -14.10
N SER A 146 -13.99 -0.83 -12.90
CA SER A 146 -12.73 -1.19 -12.26
C SER A 146 -12.66 -2.69 -11.91
N GLU A 147 -13.74 -3.25 -11.35
CA GLU A 147 -13.83 -4.68 -11.03
C GLU A 147 -13.73 -5.56 -12.29
N ASN A 148 -14.36 -5.13 -13.39
CA ASN A 148 -14.22 -5.83 -14.67
C ASN A 148 -12.78 -5.77 -15.20
N GLN A 149 -12.14 -4.60 -15.14
CA GLN A 149 -10.74 -4.47 -15.55
C GLN A 149 -9.82 -5.34 -14.69
N TYR A 150 -10.03 -5.36 -13.38
CA TYR A 150 -9.28 -6.22 -12.46
C TYR A 150 -9.45 -7.70 -12.81
N ARG A 151 -10.69 -8.16 -13.06
CA ARG A 151 -10.96 -9.54 -13.49
C ARG A 151 -10.24 -9.90 -14.80
N VAL A 152 -10.33 -9.02 -15.81
CA VAL A 152 -9.64 -9.23 -17.09
C VAL A 152 -8.12 -9.25 -16.91
N HIS A 153 -7.58 -8.45 -15.99
CA HIS A 153 -6.16 -8.46 -15.66
C HIS A 153 -5.75 -9.79 -15.00
N LEU A 154 -6.54 -10.27 -14.04
CA LEU A 154 -6.33 -11.55 -13.37
C LEU A 154 -6.34 -12.73 -14.35
N GLU A 155 -7.30 -12.77 -15.27
CA GLU A 155 -7.40 -13.82 -16.29
C GLU A 155 -6.19 -13.84 -17.25
N ARG A 156 -5.51 -12.71 -17.41
CA ARG A 156 -4.32 -12.56 -18.28
C ARG A 156 -3.00 -12.68 -17.52
N ALA A 157 -3.02 -12.60 -16.19
CA ALA A 157 -1.81 -12.67 -15.37
C ALA A 157 -1.16 -14.06 -15.52
N ARG A 158 0.14 -14.07 -15.78
CA ARG A 158 0.91 -15.32 -15.81
C ARG A 158 1.28 -15.69 -14.37
N PRO A 159 1.00 -16.93 -13.92
CA PRO A 159 1.47 -17.40 -12.62
C PRO A 159 2.99 -17.31 -12.53
N ILE A 160 3.52 -17.06 -11.34
CA ILE A 160 4.96 -17.15 -11.10
C ILE A 160 5.36 -18.62 -11.31
N PRO A 161 6.35 -18.92 -12.17
CA PRO A 161 6.74 -20.31 -12.43
C PRO A 161 7.33 -20.94 -11.16
N ASP A 162 6.89 -22.17 -10.84
CA ASP A 162 7.45 -22.98 -9.75
C ASP A 162 8.94 -23.24 -9.99
N VAL A 163 9.81 -22.72 -9.11
CA VAL A 163 11.28 -22.82 -9.22
C VAL A 163 11.80 -24.25 -8.95
N ASP A 164 10.95 -25.16 -8.48
CA ASP A 164 11.36 -26.50 -8.00
C ASP A 164 11.69 -27.53 -9.13
N ARG A 165 11.76 -27.12 -10.40
CA ARG A 165 12.17 -28.02 -11.51
C ARG A 165 13.14 -27.39 -12.50
N LEU A 166 14.31 -26.99 -12.02
CA LEU A 166 15.49 -26.97 -12.89
C LEU A 166 16.16 -28.36 -12.84
N PRO A 167 16.15 -29.15 -13.93
CA PRO A 167 16.85 -30.42 -13.95
C PRO A 167 18.36 -30.16 -13.90
N GLY A 168 19.02 -30.41 -12.77
CA GLY A 168 20.48 -30.48 -12.72
C GLY A 168 21.20 -30.06 -11.44
N GLN A 169 20.56 -29.44 -10.44
CA GLN A 169 21.29 -29.05 -9.22
C GLN A 169 21.26 -30.14 -8.14
N LYS A 170 22.36 -30.90 -8.04
CA LYS A 170 22.70 -31.70 -6.84
C LYS A 170 23.12 -30.75 -5.72
N GLY A 171 22.17 -30.29 -4.91
CA GLY A 171 22.40 -29.60 -3.65
C GLY A 171 21.85 -30.41 -2.47
N ILE A 172 22.49 -30.30 -1.31
CA ILE A 172 22.13 -31.00 -0.06
C ILE A 172 20.67 -30.64 0.32
N GLU A 173 19.84 -31.67 0.53
CA GLU A 173 18.43 -31.52 0.91
C GLU A 173 18.35 -31.17 2.40
N LEU A 174 17.96 -29.93 2.71
CA LEU A 174 17.69 -29.49 4.09
C LEU A 174 16.29 -29.94 4.51
N SER A 175 16.13 -30.34 5.78
CA SER A 175 14.87 -30.87 6.30
C SER A 175 13.75 -29.83 6.28
N LYS A 176 12.66 -30.11 5.56
CA LYS A 176 11.44 -29.28 5.46
C LYS A 176 10.51 -29.44 6.67
N THR A 177 11.05 -29.57 7.88
CA THR A 177 10.23 -29.76 9.08
C THR A 177 9.75 -28.41 9.60
N PRO A 178 8.44 -28.13 9.65
CA PRO A 178 7.94 -26.85 10.11
C PRO A 178 8.19 -26.66 11.60
N VAL A 179 8.63 -25.47 11.99
CA VAL A 179 8.78 -25.01 13.38
C VAL A 179 7.60 -24.11 13.72
N ASP A 180 6.92 -24.43 14.82
CA ASP A 180 5.81 -23.64 15.34
C ASP A 180 6.32 -22.67 16.42
N LEU A 181 6.10 -21.36 16.23
CA LEU A 181 6.40 -20.29 17.19
C LEU A 181 5.09 -19.66 17.67
N LYS A 182 4.95 -19.45 18.98
CA LYS A 182 3.76 -18.82 19.57
C LYS A 182 4.16 -17.61 20.42
N SER A 183 3.47 -16.49 20.24
CA SER A 183 3.63 -15.28 21.05
C SER A 183 2.28 -14.56 21.19
N GLY A 184 1.77 -14.48 22.43
CA GLY A 184 0.44 -13.95 22.72
C GLY A 184 -0.66 -14.67 21.94
N ASP A 185 -1.49 -13.91 21.24
CA ASP A 185 -2.61 -14.39 20.43
C ASP A 185 -2.21 -14.88 19.03
N TRP A 186 -0.91 -14.98 18.74
CA TRP A 186 -0.40 -15.34 17.42
C TRP A 186 0.34 -16.67 17.43
N ALA A 187 0.07 -17.49 16.41
CA ALA A 187 0.84 -18.68 16.07
C ALA A 187 1.43 -18.52 14.67
N LEU A 188 2.74 -18.75 14.55
CA LEU A 188 3.51 -18.65 13.32
C LEU A 188 4.14 -20.00 13.01
N LYS A 189 3.99 -20.47 11.77
CA LYS A 189 4.59 -21.73 11.31
C LYS A 189 5.60 -21.44 10.20
N TRP A 190 6.84 -21.84 10.42
CA TRP A 190 7.97 -21.50 9.56
C TRP A 190 8.74 -22.76 9.13
N CYS A 191 9.18 -22.86 7.88
CA CYS A 191 10.04 -23.93 7.40
C CYS A 191 11.46 -23.42 7.10
N LEU A 192 12.47 -24.08 7.69
CA LEU A 192 13.88 -23.75 7.47
C LEU A 192 14.40 -24.47 6.20
N GLY A 193 14.23 -23.85 5.04
CA GLY A 193 14.89 -24.22 3.76
C GLY A 193 15.84 -23.11 3.28
N LEU A 194 16.54 -23.33 2.15
CA LEU A 194 17.28 -22.26 1.45
C LEU A 194 16.30 -21.16 1.05
N GLY A 195 16.28 -20.06 1.80
CA GLY A 195 15.21 -19.06 1.77
C GLY A 195 14.16 -19.41 2.81
N ALA A 196 14.36 -18.91 4.04
CA ALA A 196 13.44 -19.09 5.15
C ALA A 196 12.00 -18.75 4.71
N GLU A 197 11.09 -19.74 4.66
CA GLU A 197 9.74 -19.59 4.11
C GLU A 197 8.71 -19.53 5.25
N LEU A 198 8.05 -18.38 5.39
CA LEU A 198 6.89 -18.25 6.27
C LEU A 198 5.72 -18.98 5.61
N SER A 199 5.18 -20.01 6.27
CA SER A 199 4.19 -20.89 5.65
C SER A 199 2.76 -20.58 6.07
N LEU A 200 2.57 -20.07 7.30
CA LEU A 200 1.26 -19.78 7.86
C LEU A 200 1.36 -18.85 9.09
N MET A 201 0.46 -17.86 9.18
CA MET A 201 0.27 -17.04 10.38
C MET A 201 -1.20 -17.06 10.80
N THR A 202 -1.48 -17.39 12.07
CA THR A 202 -2.84 -17.58 12.59
C THR A 202 -3.07 -16.71 13.82
N TYR A 203 -4.17 -15.95 13.81
CA TYR A 203 -4.65 -15.21 14.99
C TYR A 203 -5.63 -16.10 15.78
N LEU A 204 -5.22 -16.50 16.98
CA LEU A 204 -5.89 -17.51 17.81
C LEU A 204 -7.28 -17.10 18.35
N PRO A 205 -7.58 -15.82 18.67
CA PRO A 205 -8.87 -15.42 19.27
C PRO A 205 -10.11 -15.54 18.37
N SER A 206 -9.94 -15.64 17.04
CA SER A 206 -11.07 -15.70 16.10
C SER A 206 -11.00 -16.84 15.08
N GLY A 207 -10.01 -17.74 15.17
CA GLY A 207 -9.88 -18.90 14.27
C GLY A 207 -9.64 -18.55 12.80
N GLY A 208 -9.27 -17.30 12.50
CA GLY A 208 -8.93 -16.86 11.15
C GLY A 208 -7.57 -17.40 10.72
N ILE A 209 -7.56 -18.23 9.67
CA ILE A 209 -6.35 -18.81 9.07
C ILE A 209 -5.92 -17.89 7.91
N PHE A 210 -4.70 -17.34 7.96
CA PHE A 210 -4.10 -16.60 6.85
C PHE A 210 -2.87 -17.36 6.34
N ASN A 211 -2.97 -17.91 5.12
CA ASN A 211 -1.85 -18.52 4.41
C ASN A 211 -1.17 -17.45 3.55
N SER A 212 0.06 -17.12 3.86
CA SER A 212 0.96 -16.37 2.97
C SER A 212 2.16 -17.26 2.71
N ARG A 213 2.39 -17.62 1.45
CA ARG A 213 3.70 -18.17 1.02
C ARG A 213 4.45 -17.03 0.36
N GLU A 214 5.35 -16.40 1.10
CA GLU A 214 6.31 -15.46 0.53
C GLU A 214 7.73 -15.99 0.74
N ARG A 215 8.46 -16.19 -0.38
CA ARG A 215 9.90 -16.49 -0.40
C ARG A 215 10.65 -15.16 -0.49
N THR A 216 11.41 -14.81 0.54
CA THR A 216 12.43 -13.74 0.45
C THR A 216 13.76 -14.36 0.07
N ASN A 217 14.25 -14.05 -1.14
CA ASN A 217 15.63 -14.30 -1.54
C ASN A 217 16.43 -13.01 -1.35
N HIS A 218 17.22 -12.93 -0.28
CA HIS A 218 18.32 -11.98 -0.19
C HIS A 218 19.54 -12.59 -0.90
N PHE A 219 20.00 -11.93 -1.97
CA PHE A 219 21.35 -12.10 -2.47
C PHE A 219 22.22 -11.00 -1.84
N TYR A 220 23.34 -11.41 -1.22
CA TYR A 220 24.47 -10.53 -0.92
C TYR A 220 25.24 -10.21 -2.21
#